data_AF-A0A2V7CQM7-F1
#
_entry.id   AF-A0A2V7CQM7-F1
#
_cell.length_a   1.000
_cell.length_b   1.000
_cell.length_c   1.000
_cell.angle_alpha   90.00
_cell.angle_beta   90.00
_cell.angle_gamma   90.00
#
_symmetry.space_group_name_H-M   'P 1'
#
loop_
_entity.id
_entity.type
_entity.pdbx_description
1 polymer ?
#
loop_
_entity_poly.entity_id
_entity_poly.type
_entity_poly.pdbx_seq_one_letter_code
_entity_poly.pdbx_strand_id
1 'polypeptide(L)'
;SFRARLARDGQTATVDFRISIIPSYYGERAVIRILDPRGLPQSVEGLGLRESVAAKLRQLLRSSTGIILVTGPTGSGKSTTLFGALKSVYQPGIKILTAENPIARSTNAWGTRSRSTSARSSGTTPT
;
A
#
# COMPACT_ATOMS: atom_id res chain seq x y z
N SER A 1 -8.20 -2.73 -12.90
CA SER A 1 -6.73 -2.59 -12.73
C SER A 1 -6.09 -3.95 -12.88
N PHE A 2 -4.90 -4.03 -13.46
CA PHE A 2 -4.15 -5.28 -13.63
C PHE A 2 -2.66 -5.05 -13.40
N ARG A 3 -1.92 -6.11 -13.11
CA ARG A 3 -0.45 -6.08 -13.05
C ARG A 3 0.12 -6.70 -14.31
N ALA A 4 1.17 -6.08 -14.84
CA ALA A 4 1.97 -6.68 -15.90
C ALA A 4 3.45 -6.65 -15.50
N ARG A 5 4.17 -7.67 -15.95
CA ARG A 5 5.63 -7.73 -15.85
C ARG A 5 6.20 -7.18 -17.16
N LEU A 6 6.92 -6.07 -17.08
CA LEU A 6 7.54 -5.41 -18.23
C LEU A 6 9.05 -5.65 -18.19
N ALA A 7 9.64 -6.02 -19.33
CA ALA A 7 11.09 -6.14 -19.49
C ALA A 7 11.59 -5.06 -20.48
N ARG A 8 12.62 -4.31 -20.09
CA ARG A 8 13.28 -3.32 -20.94
C ARG A 8 14.76 -3.22 -20.55
N ASP A 9 15.65 -3.22 -21.53
CA ASP A 9 17.10 -3.06 -21.34
C ASP A 9 17.70 -4.03 -20.30
N GLY A 10 17.24 -5.29 -20.32
CA GLY A 10 17.64 -6.34 -19.37
C GLY A 10 17.04 -6.21 -17.96
N GLN A 11 16.32 -5.13 -17.66
CA GLN A 11 15.62 -4.96 -16.38
C GLN A 11 14.17 -5.42 -16.48
N THR A 12 13.69 -6.09 -15.43
CA THR A 12 12.29 -6.51 -15.34
C THR A 12 11.61 -5.85 -14.16
N ALA A 13 10.43 -5.27 -14.38
CA ALA A 13 9.63 -4.62 -13.34
C ALA A 13 8.17 -5.08 -13.39
N THR A 14 7.57 -5.30 -12.23
CA THR A 14 6.12 -5.49 -12.09
C THR A 14 5.47 -4.13 -11.92
N VAL A 15 4.54 -3.80 -12.80
CA VAL A 15 3.88 -2.49 -12.85
C VAL A 15 2.37 -2.66 -12.69
N ASP A 16 1.78 -1.81 -11.84
CA ASP A 16 0.33 -1.76 -11.64
C ASP A 16 -0.29 -0.76 -12.64
N PHE A 17 -1.22 -1.25 -13.46
CA PHE A 17 -1.97 -0.45 -14.42
C PHE A 17 -3.40 -0.22 -13.94
N ARG A 18 -3.83 1.04 -14.00
CA ARG A 18 -5.24 1.42 -13.82
C ARG A 18 -5.78 1.97 -15.13
N ILE A 19 -6.76 1.28 -15.69
CA ILE A 19 -7.48 1.70 -16.89
C ILE A 19 -8.82 2.26 -16.44
N SER A 20 -9.17 3.43 -16.96
CA SER A 20 -10.50 4.03 -16.89
C SER A 20 -10.99 4.25 -18.31
N ILE A 21 -12.13 3.68 -18.66
CA ILE A 21 -12.79 3.90 -19.95
C ILE A 21 -13.95 4.85 -19.72
N ILE A 22 -14.04 5.91 -20.53
CA ILE A 22 -15.04 6.96 -20.41
C ILE A 22 -15.73 7.10 -21.77
N PRO A 23 -17.07 7.00 -21.84
CA PRO A 23 -17.82 7.27 -23.05
C PRO A 23 -17.61 8.72 -23.53
N SER A 24 -17.50 8.90 -24.83
CA SER A 24 -17.32 10.19 -25.50
C SER A 24 -18.17 10.24 -26.76
N TYR A 25 -18.35 11.44 -27.31
CA TYR A 25 -19.19 11.65 -28.51
C TYR A 25 -18.71 10.84 -29.71
N TYR A 26 -17.39 10.65 -29.86
CA TYR A 26 -16.77 9.88 -30.95
C TYR A 26 -16.36 8.45 -30.54
N GLY A 27 -17.03 7.85 -29.55
CA GLY A 27 -16.73 6.50 -29.06
C GLY A 27 -16.13 6.49 -27.65
N GLU A 28 -15.22 5.57 -27.34
CA GLU A 28 -14.66 5.43 -26.00
C GLU A 28 -13.28 6.09 -25.87
N ARG A 29 -13.03 6.76 -24.74
CA ARG A 29 -11.70 7.25 -24.36
C ARG A 29 -11.15 6.39 -23.22
N ALA A 30 -9.94 5.89 -23.39
CA ALA A 30 -9.23 5.18 -22.34
C ALA A 30 -8.15 6.08 -21.70
N VAL A 31 -8.14 6.14 -20.38
CA VAL A 31 -7.06 6.75 -19.58
C VAL A 31 -6.33 5.63 -18.86
N ILE A 32 -5.02 5.52 -19.11
CA ILE A 32 -4.17 4.54 -18.45
C ILE A 32 -3.23 5.26 -17.50
N ARG A 33 -3.32 4.94 -16.21
CA ARG A 33 -2.36 5.37 -15.20
C ARG A 33 -1.41 4.21 -14.92
N ILE A 34 -0.13 4.49 -15.10
CA ILE A 34 0.97 3.57 -14.83
C ILE A 34 1.50 3.87 -13.43
N LEU A 35 1.56 2.85 -12.57
CA LEU A 35 2.10 2.98 -11.22
C LEU A 35 3.30 2.04 -11.06
N ASP A 36 4.49 2.63 -10.95
CA ASP A 36 5.73 1.90 -10.67
C ASP A 36 5.94 1.80 -9.14
N PRO A 37 5.97 0.59 -8.56
CA PRO A 37 6.15 0.41 -7.12
C PRO A 37 7.59 0.61 -6.63
N ARG A 38 8.59 0.77 -7.53
CA ARG A 38 10.02 0.83 -7.15
C ARG A 38 10.40 2.10 -6.37
N GLY A 39 9.70 3.21 -6.57
CA GLY A 39 9.99 4.51 -5.94
C GLY A 39 9.47 4.69 -4.51
N LEU A 40 9.07 3.59 -3.84
CA LEU A 40 8.44 3.69 -2.53
C LEU A 40 9.47 3.85 -1.40
N PRO A 41 9.24 4.76 -0.44
CA PRO A 41 10.08 4.94 0.73
C PRO A 41 10.29 3.64 1.50
N GLN A 42 11.55 3.31 1.75
CA GLN A 42 11.96 2.13 2.51
C GLN A 42 12.27 2.46 3.98
N SER A 43 12.37 3.74 4.32
CA SER A 43 12.67 4.23 5.66
C SER A 43 11.98 5.56 5.95
N VAL A 44 12.08 6.06 7.19
CA VAL A 44 11.60 7.39 7.58
C VAL A 44 12.30 8.50 6.77
N GLU A 45 13.58 8.34 6.46
CA GLU A 45 14.38 9.30 5.67
C GLU A 45 13.88 9.36 4.22
N GLY A 46 13.51 8.21 3.67
CA GLY A 46 12.94 8.11 2.33
C GLY A 46 11.57 8.79 2.18
N LEU A 47 10.92 9.21 3.27
CA LEU A 47 9.64 9.91 3.23
C LEU A 47 9.75 11.38 2.83
N GLY A 48 10.96 11.97 2.83
CA GLY A 48 11.16 13.38 2.54
C GLY A 48 10.61 14.33 3.62
N LEU A 49 10.49 13.84 4.85
CA LEU A 49 10.09 14.66 6.00
C LEU A 49 11.24 15.60 6.39
N ARG A 50 10.89 16.79 6.92
CA ARG A 50 11.89 17.64 7.58
C ARG A 50 12.52 16.88 8.74
N GLU A 51 13.83 17.07 8.96
CA GLU A 51 14.57 16.28 9.95
C GLU A 51 13.99 16.38 11.37
N SER A 52 13.48 17.55 11.77
CA SER A 52 12.82 17.71 13.07
C SER A 52 11.55 16.85 13.23
N VAL A 53 10.84 16.59 12.14
CA VAL A 53 9.66 15.71 12.11
C VAL A 53 10.09 14.25 12.04
N ALA A 54 11.08 13.94 11.20
CA ALA A 54 11.66 12.60 11.09
C ALA A 54 12.21 12.11 12.44
N ALA A 55 12.95 12.94 13.15
CA ALA A 55 13.50 12.62 14.48
C ALA A 55 12.41 12.30 15.51
N LYS A 56 11.35 13.11 15.57
CA LYS A 56 10.19 12.84 16.43
C LYS A 56 9.50 11.53 16.07
N LEU A 57 9.30 11.28 14.78
CA LEU A 57 8.70 10.03 14.31
C LEU A 57 9.56 8.82 14.70
N ARG A 58 10.89 8.87 14.52
CA ARG A 58 11.81 7.81 14.96
C ARG A 58 11.70 7.55 16.45
N GLN A 59 11.62 8.61 17.26
CA GLN A 59 11.46 8.47 18.71
C GLN A 59 10.14 7.75 19.06
N LEU A 60 9.03 8.15 18.44
CA LEU A 60 7.72 7.52 18.65
C LEU A 60 7.72 6.04 18.21
N LEU A 61 8.39 5.72 17.11
CA LEU A 61 8.50 4.35 16.59
C LEU A 61 9.32 3.41 17.48
N ARG A 62 10.16 3.94 18.38
CA ARG A 62 10.90 3.16 19.38
C ARG A 62 10.10 2.88 20.65
N SER A 63 8.93 3.51 20.82
CA SER A 63 8.08 3.26 21.98
C SER A 63 7.54 1.83 21.93
N SER A 64 7.57 1.13 23.05
CA SER A 64 7.04 -0.24 23.16
C SER A 64 5.50 -0.28 23.10
N THR A 65 4.85 0.84 23.43
CA THR A 65 3.39 1.00 23.39
C THR A 65 3.01 2.40 22.94
N GLY A 66 1.85 2.53 22.31
CA GLY A 66 1.30 3.80 21.84
C GLY A 66 0.50 3.66 20.55
N ILE A 67 -0.15 4.75 20.16
CA ILE A 67 -0.93 4.84 18.91
C ILE A 67 -0.35 5.98 18.08
N ILE A 68 -0.04 5.70 16.81
CA ILE A 68 0.34 6.70 15.81
C ILE A 68 -0.79 6.78 14.79
N LEU A 69 -1.40 7.97 14.66
CA LEU A 69 -2.46 8.22 13.67
C LEU A 69 -1.92 9.07 12.53
N VAL A 70 -1.96 8.53 11.31
CA VAL A 70 -1.61 9.25 10.09
C VAL A 70 -2.90 9.69 9.38
N THR A 71 -3.17 11.00 9.40
CA THR A 71 -4.39 11.61 8.83
C THR A 71 -4.06 12.54 7.66
N GLY A 72 -5.08 12.89 6.86
CA GLY A 72 -4.97 13.74 5.67
C GLY A 72 -5.92 13.34 4.53
N PRO A 73 -6.12 14.19 3.52
CA PRO A 73 -7.02 13.94 2.39
C PRO A 73 -6.53 12.79 1.48
N THR A 74 -7.37 12.31 0.57
CA THR A 74 -6.97 11.29 -0.42
C THR A 74 -5.74 11.74 -1.22
N GLY A 75 -4.77 10.84 -1.43
CA GLY A 75 -3.54 11.15 -2.17
C GLY A 75 -2.42 11.83 -1.37
N SER A 76 -2.64 12.23 -0.12
CA SER A 76 -1.63 12.89 0.75
C SER A 76 -0.46 11.99 1.23
N GLY A 77 -0.37 10.74 0.76
CA GLY A 77 0.74 9.85 1.14
C GLY A 77 0.61 9.14 2.49
N LYS A 78 -0.58 9.09 3.11
CA LYS A 78 -0.83 8.38 4.39
C LYS A 78 -0.32 6.93 4.40
N SER A 79 -0.77 6.13 3.43
CA SER A 79 -0.36 4.71 3.31
C SER A 79 1.11 4.55 2.94
N THR A 80 1.73 5.57 2.35
CA THR A 80 3.16 5.57 2.04
C THR A 80 3.97 5.86 3.30
N THR A 81 3.52 6.84 4.10
CA THR A 81 4.11 7.21 5.40
C THR A 81 4.06 6.05 6.38
N LEU A 82 2.89 5.41 6.55
CA LEU A 82 2.73 4.27 7.43
C LEU A 82 3.64 3.10 7.01
N PHE A 83 3.75 2.84 5.70
CA PHE A 83 4.56 1.74 5.19
C PHE A 83 6.07 2.00 5.39
N GLY A 84 6.55 3.22 5.14
CA GLY A 84 7.93 3.60 5.41
C GLY A 84 8.29 3.54 6.90
N ALA A 85 7.35 3.95 7.77
CA ALA A 85 7.49 3.83 9.22
C ALA A 85 7.55 2.36 9.68
N LEU A 86 6.64 1.50 9.20
CA LEU A 86 6.64 0.06 9.52
C LEU A 86 7.92 -0.64 9.04
N LYS A 87 8.40 -0.32 7.84
CA LYS A 87 9.69 -0.84 7.35
C LYS A 87 10.86 -0.42 8.23
N SER A 88 10.82 0.78 8.80
CA SER A 88 11.89 1.28 9.68
C SER A 88 11.93 0.57 11.04
N VAL A 89 10.81 0.01 11.49
CA VAL A 89 10.73 -0.77 12.74
C VAL A 89 11.01 -2.25 12.50
N TYR A 90 10.90 -2.72 11.27
CA TYR A 90 11.10 -4.12 10.94
C TYR A 90 12.53 -4.57 11.24
N GLN A 91 12.66 -5.52 12.16
CA GLN A 91 13.90 -6.24 12.43
C GLN A 91 13.57 -7.68 12.84
N PRO A 92 14.48 -8.65 12.62
CA PRO A 92 14.32 -10.01 13.10
C PRO A 92 13.99 -10.02 14.61
N GLY A 93 12.90 -10.69 14.98
CA GLY A 93 12.40 -10.75 16.36
C GLY A 93 11.21 -9.83 16.68
N ILE A 94 10.92 -8.82 15.85
CA ILE A 94 9.68 -8.02 15.99
C ILE A 94 8.58 -8.60 15.11
N LYS A 95 7.45 -8.99 15.74
CA LYS A 95 6.28 -9.52 15.04
C LYS A 95 5.31 -8.39 14.68
N ILE A 96 5.28 -8.00 13.41
CA ILE A 96 4.35 -7.01 12.87
C ILE A 96 3.11 -7.71 12.30
N LEU A 97 1.91 -7.22 12.65
CA LEU A 97 0.64 -7.66 12.08
C LEU A 97 -0.10 -6.47 11.49
N THR A 98 -0.59 -6.60 10.26
CA THR A 98 -1.39 -5.57 9.59
C THR A 98 -2.74 -6.12 9.15
N ALA A 99 -3.75 -5.25 9.19
CA ALA A 99 -5.08 -5.50 8.64
C ALA A 99 -5.38 -4.40 7.61
N GLU A 100 -5.50 -4.79 6.33
CA GLU A 100 -5.67 -3.86 5.21
C GLU A 100 -6.91 -4.22 4.38
N ASN A 101 -7.48 -3.23 3.69
CA ASN A 101 -8.58 -3.41 2.76
C ASN A 101 -8.50 -2.42 1.58
N PRO A 102 -8.14 -2.87 0.36
CA PRO A 102 -7.44 -4.12 0.04
C PRO A 102 -5.98 -4.10 0.51
N ILE A 103 -5.29 -5.25 0.45
CA ILE A 103 -3.83 -5.30 0.66
C ILE A 103 -3.16 -4.40 -0.38
N ALA A 104 -2.55 -3.30 0.07
CA ALA A 104 -1.97 -2.32 -0.84
C ALA A 104 -0.64 -2.84 -1.42
N ARG A 105 0.13 -3.59 -0.63
CA ARG A 105 1.48 -4.06 -0.99
C ARG A 105 1.73 -5.45 -0.41
N SER A 106 2.20 -6.37 -1.25
CA SER A 106 2.70 -7.66 -0.78
C SER A 106 4.13 -7.47 -0.28
N THR A 107 4.41 -7.93 0.93
CA THR A 107 5.76 -7.96 1.51
C THR A 107 5.97 -9.30 2.19
N ASN A 108 7.15 -9.87 1.98
CA ASN A 108 7.63 -11.08 2.62
C ASN A 108 8.23 -10.80 4.00
N ALA A 109 8.31 -9.53 4.41
CA ALA A 109 8.88 -9.13 5.71
C ALA A 109 7.93 -9.40 6.90
N TRP A 110 6.61 -9.29 6.74
CA TRP A 110 5.65 -9.50 7.83
C TRP A 110 4.29 -10.04 7.35
N GLY A 111 3.53 -10.61 8.30
CA GLY A 111 2.21 -11.16 8.04
C GLY A 111 1.17 -10.08 7.80
N THR A 112 0.53 -10.10 6.62
CA THR A 112 -0.57 -9.19 6.25
C THR A 112 -1.86 -10.00 6.09
N ARG A 113 -2.96 -9.56 6.69
CA ARG A 113 -4.29 -10.16 6.49
C ARG A 113 -5.21 -9.20 5.73
N SER A 114 -5.87 -9.73 4.70
CA SER A 114 -6.98 -9.05 4.02
C SER A 114 -8.28 -9.32 4.77
N ARG A 115 -9.17 -8.32 4.87
CA ARG A 115 -10.55 -8.59 5.27
C ARG A 115 -11.26 -9.31 4.11
N SER A 116 -11.56 -10.60 4.31
CA SER A 116 -12.48 -11.37 3.46
C SER A 116 -13.88 -11.25 4.05
N THR A 117 -14.78 -10.53 3.39
CA THR A 117 -16.21 -10.59 3.70
C THR A 117 -16.81 -11.76 2.92
N SER A 118 -16.77 -12.97 3.48
CA SER A 118 -17.65 -14.05 3.03
C SER A 118 -19.00 -13.85 3.71
N ALA A 119 -19.96 -13.23 3.01
CA ALA A 119 -21.35 -13.32 3.39
C ALA A 119 -21.77 -14.79 3.20
N ARG A 120 -22.04 -15.50 4.30
CA ARG A 120 -22.75 -16.80 4.25
C ARG A 120 -24.17 -16.51 3.78
N SER A 121 -24.47 -16.75 2.51
CA SER A 121 -25.85 -16.98 2.07
C SER A 121 -26.23 -18.40 2.49
N SER A 122 -26.94 -18.54 3.61
CA SER A 122 -27.65 -19.77 3.95
C SER A 122 -28.79 -19.96 2.95
N GLY A 123 -28.59 -20.87 1.99
CA GLY A 123 -29.63 -21.28 1.05
C GLY A 123 -30.71 -22.09 1.76
N THR A 124 -31.95 -21.64 1.62
CA THR A 124 -33.17 -22.36 1.99
C THR A 124 -33.39 -23.53 1.03
N THR A 125 -33.61 -24.73 1.56
CA THR A 125 -33.99 -25.93 0.80
C THR A 125 -35.42 -25.78 0.26
N PRO A 126 -35.74 -26.10 -1.00
CA PRO A 126 -37.12 -26.18 -1.44
C PRO A 126 -37.74 -27.51 -1.01
N THR A 127 -38.98 -27.43 -0.54
CA THR A 127 -39.93 -28.55 -0.33
C THR A 127 -40.32 -29.23 -1.63
#